data_AF-A0AAD1WV00-F1
#
_entry.id   AF-A0AAD1WV00-F1
#
_cell.length_a   1.000
_cell.length_b   1.000
_cell.length_c   1.000
_cell.angle_alpha   90.00
_cell.angle_beta   90.00
_cell.angle_gamma   90.00
#
_symmetry.space_group_name_H-M   'P 1'
#
loop_
_entity.id
_entity.type
_entity.pdbx_description
1 polymer ?
#
loop_
_entity_poly.entity_id
_entity_poly.type
_entity_poly.pdbx_seq_one_letter_code
_entity_poly.pdbx_strand_id
1 'polypeptide(L)'
;MWVRLLRAAGPRLRPLPGVRAPLRGPTDHFRVWTMASVGASKNSELQEFSSYFEQVVKDLIANDSQHPEIGDAITRLKEILEYNTPGGKCNRGMTVLAAYRELVGPDLQKDGNLQRALTVGWCVELLQAFFLVADDIMDNSVTRRGQPCWYKKDGIGLDAVNDSFLLEASIYRLLKKYCRGQTYYLHLLELFLEKLIDTELGQALDLITAQPGKVDLNRYTETRYKAIVKYKTAFYSFYLPVAAAMYMAGIDGEEEHGNAKTILLEMGEFFQIQVGVFVGTGKVPEQTTQKIKTGHGV
;
A
#
# COMPACT_ATOMS: atom_id res chain seq x y z
N MET A 1 -10.08 8.96 8.20
CA MET A 1 -9.46 10.08 8.96
C MET A 1 -8.50 10.88 8.06
N TRP A 2 -7.57 10.22 7.37
CA TRP A 2 -6.50 10.87 6.58
C TRP A 2 -6.97 11.59 5.31
N VAL A 3 -7.92 11.01 4.56
CA VAL A 3 -8.49 11.67 3.36
C VAL A 3 -9.25 12.97 3.72
N ARG A 4 -9.81 13.04 4.94
CA ARG A 4 -10.50 14.25 5.44
C ARG A 4 -9.52 15.38 5.81
N LEU A 5 -8.27 15.07 6.13
CA LEU A 5 -7.20 16.06 6.36
C LEU A 5 -6.74 16.69 5.04
N LEU A 6 -6.67 15.92 3.95
CA LEU A 6 -6.35 16.46 2.62
C LEU A 6 -7.41 17.47 2.12
N ARG A 7 -8.69 17.25 2.43
CA ARG A 7 -9.77 18.24 2.17
C ARG A 7 -9.63 19.53 2.98
N ALA A 8 -9.03 19.47 4.17
CA ALA A 8 -8.84 20.65 5.01
C ALA A 8 -7.60 21.48 4.62
N ALA A 9 -6.63 20.86 3.93
CA ALA A 9 -5.34 21.46 3.59
C ALA A 9 -5.22 21.95 2.13
N GLY A 10 -6.16 21.63 1.24
CA GLY A 10 -6.12 22.05 -0.17
C GLY A 10 -6.79 23.41 -0.44
N PRO A 11 -6.31 24.22 -1.41
CA PRO A 11 -7.06 25.35 -1.91
C PRO A 11 -8.38 24.87 -2.52
N ARG A 12 -9.46 25.64 -2.35
CA ARG A 12 -10.78 25.33 -2.93
C ARG A 12 -10.64 25.12 -4.44
N LEU A 13 -10.77 23.87 -4.89
CA LEU A 13 -10.89 23.52 -6.30
C LEU A 13 -12.01 24.38 -6.90
N ARG A 14 -11.68 25.21 -7.91
CA ARG A 14 -12.69 26.00 -8.61
C ARG A 14 -13.56 25.05 -9.43
N PRO A 15 -14.90 25.24 -9.45
CA PRO A 15 -15.75 24.50 -10.37
C PRO A 15 -15.44 24.89 -11.81
N LEU A 16 -15.46 23.89 -12.71
CA LEU A 16 -15.31 24.06 -14.16
C LEU A 16 -16.35 25.07 -14.72
N PRO A 17 -16.01 25.84 -15.76
CA PRO A 17 -16.94 26.79 -16.35
C PRO A 17 -18.02 26.06 -17.15
N GLY A 18 -19.29 26.19 -16.74
CA GLY A 18 -20.44 25.73 -17.54
C GLY A 18 -21.67 25.23 -16.79
N VAL A 19 -21.60 24.97 -15.48
CA VAL A 19 -22.74 24.46 -14.70
C VAL A 19 -23.20 25.50 -13.68
N ARG A 20 -24.33 26.17 -13.93
CA ARG A 20 -25.00 27.02 -12.93
C ARG A 20 -25.63 26.14 -11.85
N ALA A 21 -25.06 26.13 -10.65
CA ALA A 21 -25.74 25.61 -9.46
C ALA A 21 -26.71 26.66 -8.89
N PRO A 22 -27.92 26.29 -8.42
CA PRO A 22 -28.82 27.23 -7.78
C PRO A 22 -28.31 27.55 -6.37
N LEU A 23 -28.18 28.85 -6.08
CA LEU A 23 -27.85 29.37 -4.76
C LEU A 23 -28.97 29.00 -3.77
N ARG A 24 -28.65 28.20 -2.74
CA ARG A 24 -29.47 28.09 -1.52
C ARG A 24 -28.64 28.54 -0.32
N GLY A 25 -29.23 29.45 0.46
CA GLY A 25 -28.63 30.10 1.62
C GLY A 25 -28.48 29.18 2.84
N PRO A 26 -27.95 29.72 3.95
CA PRO A 26 -27.41 28.92 5.04
C PRO A 26 -28.41 28.77 6.19
N THR A 27 -29.04 27.61 6.34
CA THR A 27 -29.55 27.13 7.64
C THR A 27 -29.72 25.61 7.63
N ASP A 28 -29.36 25.02 8.77
CA ASP A 28 -29.62 23.65 9.24
C ASP A 28 -29.12 22.46 8.40
N HIS A 29 -28.01 21.86 8.87
CA HIS A 29 -27.92 20.43 9.22
C HIS A 29 -26.49 20.09 9.69
N PHE A 30 -26.11 20.50 10.91
CA PHE A 30 -25.00 19.84 11.61
C PHE A 30 -25.51 18.51 12.16
N ARG A 31 -25.44 17.45 11.35
CA ARG A 31 -25.56 16.08 11.87
C ARG A 31 -24.30 15.78 12.70
N VAL A 32 -24.47 15.75 14.02
CA VAL A 32 -23.46 15.24 14.95
C VAL A 32 -23.31 13.73 14.69
N TRP A 33 -22.23 13.35 14.00
CA TRP A 33 -21.83 11.94 13.85
C TRP A 33 -21.21 11.46 15.16
N THR A 34 -21.89 10.56 15.87
CA THR A 34 -21.36 9.90 17.07
C THR A 34 -20.21 8.95 16.72
N MET A 35 -19.16 8.87 17.55
CA MET A 35 -17.97 8.02 17.32
C MET A 35 -18.30 6.54 17.01
N ALA A 36 -19.44 6.03 17.48
CA ALA A 36 -19.93 4.68 17.18
C ALA A 36 -20.20 4.45 15.67
N SER A 37 -20.72 5.47 14.96
CA SER A 37 -21.02 5.39 13.53
C SER A 37 -19.76 5.37 12.66
N VAL A 38 -18.68 6.00 13.11
CA VAL A 38 -17.36 5.97 12.45
C VAL A 38 -16.66 4.62 12.63
N GLY A 39 -16.81 4.00 13.80
CA GLY A 39 -16.29 2.64 14.07
C GLY A 39 -17.01 1.55 13.28
N ALA A 40 -18.35 1.62 13.21
CA ALA A 40 -19.16 0.66 12.46
C ALA A 40 -18.90 0.73 10.94
N SER A 41 -18.80 1.93 10.38
CA SER A 41 -18.47 2.15 8.96
C SER A 41 -17.07 1.64 8.60
N LYS A 42 -16.07 1.85 9.46
CA LYS A 42 -14.70 1.37 9.19
C LYS A 42 -14.60 -0.16 9.20
N ASN A 43 -15.37 -0.83 10.06
CA ASN A 43 -15.44 -2.29 10.10
C ASN A 43 -16.16 -2.88 8.88
N SER A 44 -17.24 -2.25 8.40
CA SER A 44 -17.94 -2.72 7.20
C SER A 44 -17.10 -2.55 5.93
N GLU A 45 -16.37 -1.44 5.81
CA GLU A 45 -15.48 -1.20 4.66
C GLU A 45 -14.28 -2.16 4.65
N LEU A 46 -13.67 -2.43 5.81
CA LEU A 46 -12.61 -3.44 5.90
C LEU A 46 -13.13 -4.84 5.55
N GLN A 47 -14.35 -5.16 5.97
CA GLN A 47 -14.97 -6.45 5.63
C GLN A 47 -15.23 -6.57 4.12
N GLU A 48 -15.75 -5.52 3.47
CA GLU A 48 -15.94 -5.46 2.01
C GLU A 48 -14.61 -5.62 1.26
N PHE A 49 -13.56 -4.91 1.69
CA PHE A 49 -12.24 -5.03 1.08
C PHE A 49 -11.64 -6.42 1.27
N SER A 50 -11.74 -6.96 2.49
CA SER A 50 -11.20 -8.27 2.85
C SER A 50 -11.92 -9.40 2.13
N SER A 51 -13.24 -9.35 2.00
CA SER A 51 -14.02 -10.37 1.28
C SER A 51 -13.71 -10.38 -0.21
N TYR A 52 -13.31 -9.24 -0.78
CA TYR A 52 -12.90 -9.17 -2.19
C TYR A 52 -11.58 -9.91 -2.47
N PHE A 53 -10.79 -10.27 -1.45
CA PHE A 53 -9.53 -11.00 -1.63
C PHE A 53 -9.71 -12.36 -2.32
N GLU A 54 -10.78 -13.08 -1.99
CA GLU A 54 -11.06 -14.40 -2.61
C GLU A 54 -11.20 -14.27 -4.13
N GLN A 55 -11.84 -13.19 -4.59
CA GLN A 55 -11.98 -12.89 -6.01
C GLN A 55 -10.62 -12.55 -6.65
N VAL A 56 -9.76 -11.81 -5.95
CA VAL A 56 -8.38 -11.51 -6.41
C VAL A 56 -7.58 -12.79 -6.61
N VAL A 57 -7.58 -13.69 -5.61
CA VAL A 57 -6.88 -14.99 -5.71
C VAL A 57 -7.43 -15.81 -6.86
N LYS A 58 -8.76 -15.94 -6.95
CA LYS A 58 -9.43 -16.66 -8.05
C LYS A 58 -9.00 -16.11 -9.41
N ASP A 59 -8.93 -14.81 -9.56
CA ASP A 59 -8.59 -14.17 -10.83
C ASP A 59 -7.13 -14.33 -11.24
N LEU A 60 -6.22 -14.46 -10.28
CA LEU A 60 -4.80 -14.71 -10.52
C LEU A 60 -4.53 -16.17 -10.92
N ILE A 61 -5.34 -17.12 -10.47
CA ILE A 61 -5.13 -18.55 -10.74
C ILE A 61 -6.03 -19.11 -11.85
N ALA A 62 -7.17 -18.47 -12.15
CA ALA A 62 -8.23 -19.06 -12.99
C ALA A 62 -7.74 -19.54 -14.37
N ASN A 63 -6.91 -18.76 -15.06
CA ASN A 63 -6.49 -19.09 -16.43
C ASN A 63 -5.43 -20.20 -16.51
N ASP A 64 -4.72 -20.45 -15.40
CA ASP A 64 -3.54 -21.31 -15.39
C ASP A 64 -3.75 -22.58 -14.55
N SER A 65 -4.79 -22.60 -13.71
CA SER A 65 -5.09 -23.70 -12.78
C SER A 65 -5.37 -25.06 -13.44
N GLN A 66 -5.76 -25.07 -14.72
CA GLN A 66 -5.97 -26.29 -15.50
C GLN A 66 -4.79 -26.63 -16.41
N HIS A 67 -3.70 -25.84 -16.37
CA HIS A 67 -2.55 -26.06 -17.24
C HIS A 67 -1.68 -27.20 -16.68
N PRO A 68 -1.57 -28.34 -17.38
CA PRO A 68 -0.96 -29.56 -16.84
C PRO A 68 0.53 -29.38 -16.51
N GLU A 69 1.23 -28.49 -17.20
CA GLU A 69 2.68 -28.28 -17.02
C GLU A 69 3.05 -27.33 -15.87
N ILE A 70 2.13 -26.46 -15.43
CA ILE A 70 2.43 -25.42 -14.42
C ILE A 70 1.50 -25.47 -13.20
N GLY A 71 0.65 -26.50 -13.09
CA GLY A 71 -0.34 -26.62 -12.02
C GLY A 71 0.26 -26.54 -10.61
N ASP A 72 1.43 -27.13 -10.39
CA ASP A 72 2.13 -27.07 -9.09
C ASP A 72 2.57 -25.63 -8.76
N ALA A 73 3.07 -24.89 -9.76
CA ALA A 73 3.45 -23.48 -9.60
C ALA A 73 2.25 -22.57 -9.33
N ILE A 74 1.08 -22.87 -9.91
CA ILE A 74 -0.17 -22.14 -9.63
C ILE A 74 -0.71 -22.46 -8.22
N THR A 75 -0.57 -23.72 -7.79
CA THR A 75 -0.86 -24.11 -6.41
C THR A 75 0.03 -23.35 -5.43
N ARG A 76 1.33 -23.24 -5.74
CA ARG A 76 2.29 -22.44 -4.99
C ARG A 76 1.92 -20.95 -4.96
N LEU A 77 1.56 -20.36 -6.11
CA LEU A 77 1.10 -18.97 -6.18
C LEU A 77 -0.09 -18.71 -5.25
N LYS A 78 -1.08 -19.60 -5.25
CA LYS A 78 -2.23 -19.49 -4.34
C LYS A 78 -1.80 -19.49 -2.87
N GLU A 79 -0.93 -20.41 -2.49
CA GLU A 79 -0.42 -20.52 -1.12
C GLU A 79 0.32 -19.25 -0.68
N ILE A 80 1.17 -18.68 -1.55
CA ILE A 80 1.91 -17.45 -1.26
C ILE A 80 0.96 -16.27 -1.05
N LEU A 81 -0.05 -16.13 -1.91
CA LEU A 81 -1.07 -15.06 -1.81
C LEU A 81 -1.81 -15.17 -0.47
N GLU A 82 -2.35 -16.35 -0.16
CA GLU A 82 -3.17 -16.58 1.04
C GLU A 82 -2.36 -16.43 2.34
N TYR A 83 -1.07 -16.75 2.32
CA TYR A 83 -0.21 -16.64 3.51
C TYR A 83 0.29 -15.22 3.75
N ASN A 84 0.70 -14.50 2.70
CA ASN A 84 1.48 -13.26 2.84
C ASN A 84 0.67 -11.97 2.68
N THR A 85 -0.48 -12.01 2.00
CA THR A 85 -1.27 -10.80 1.74
C THR A 85 -2.30 -10.48 2.84
N PRO A 86 -3.06 -11.46 3.39
CA PRO A 86 -3.99 -11.24 4.50
C PRO A 86 -3.33 -11.07 5.89
N GLY A 87 -4.11 -10.73 6.91
CA GLY A 87 -3.67 -10.62 8.31
C GLY A 87 -3.04 -9.27 8.69
N GLY A 88 -2.93 -8.34 7.74
CA GLY A 88 -2.57 -6.95 7.99
C GLY A 88 -3.79 -6.08 8.35
N LYS A 89 -3.55 -4.79 8.60
CA LYS A 89 -4.62 -3.78 8.78
C LYS A 89 -5.23 -3.31 7.45
N CYS A 90 -4.65 -3.72 6.32
CA CYS A 90 -4.99 -3.30 4.96
C CYS A 90 -5.07 -1.77 4.75
N ASN A 91 -4.36 -0.99 5.57
CA ASN A 91 -4.50 0.48 5.56
C ASN A 91 -4.15 1.08 4.20
N ARG A 92 -3.20 0.50 3.45
CA ARG A 92 -2.76 1.05 2.16
C ARG A 92 -3.81 0.79 1.10
N GLY A 93 -4.28 -0.45 0.99
CA GLY A 93 -5.36 -0.82 0.08
C GLY A 93 -6.67 -0.09 0.37
N MET A 94 -7.05 -0.02 1.66
CA MET A 94 -8.22 0.76 2.10
C MET A 94 -8.10 2.25 1.79
N THR A 95 -6.88 2.80 1.75
CA THR A 95 -6.67 4.21 1.39
C THR A 95 -6.99 4.47 -0.08
N VAL A 96 -6.69 3.53 -1.00
CA VAL A 96 -7.12 3.64 -2.40
C VAL A 96 -8.64 3.76 -2.48
N LEU A 97 -9.35 2.85 -1.83
CA LEU A 97 -10.81 2.82 -1.83
C LEU A 97 -11.41 4.10 -1.23
N ALA A 98 -10.92 4.51 -0.07
CA ALA A 98 -11.40 5.71 0.62
C ALA A 98 -11.11 6.99 -0.18
N ALA A 99 -9.91 7.12 -0.76
CA ALA A 99 -9.56 8.27 -1.59
C ALA A 99 -10.42 8.31 -2.86
N TYR A 100 -10.61 7.16 -3.52
CA TYR A 100 -11.43 7.07 -4.72
C TYR A 100 -12.86 7.51 -4.45
N ARG A 101 -13.50 6.99 -3.38
CA ARG A 101 -14.86 7.37 -2.97
C ARG A 101 -15.01 8.85 -2.63
N GLU A 102 -13.98 9.49 -2.11
CA GLU A 102 -14.02 10.91 -1.73
C GLU A 102 -13.75 11.86 -2.91
N LEU A 103 -12.99 11.38 -3.91
CA LEU A 103 -12.67 12.12 -5.12
C LEU A 103 -13.77 12.00 -6.18
N VAL A 104 -14.45 10.86 -6.25
CA VAL A 104 -15.52 10.61 -7.22
C VAL A 104 -16.91 10.72 -6.59
N GLY A 105 -17.86 11.33 -7.32
CA GLY A 105 -19.25 11.40 -6.87
C GLY A 105 -19.93 10.01 -6.81
N PRO A 106 -21.09 9.87 -6.12
CA PRO A 106 -21.78 8.59 -5.94
C PRO A 106 -22.12 7.85 -7.25
N ASP A 107 -22.27 8.58 -8.36
CA ASP A 107 -22.59 7.99 -9.66
C ASP A 107 -21.43 7.23 -10.29
N LEU A 108 -20.19 7.66 -10.04
CA LEU A 108 -18.99 6.97 -10.53
C LEU A 108 -18.57 5.80 -9.62
N GLN A 109 -19.18 5.67 -8.44
CA GLN A 109 -18.98 4.55 -7.51
C GLN A 109 -19.87 3.34 -7.85
N LYS A 110 -20.66 3.42 -8.91
CA LYS A 110 -21.47 2.32 -9.44
C LYS A 110 -20.65 1.50 -10.45
N ASP A 111 -21.21 0.35 -10.82
CA ASP A 111 -20.67 -0.53 -11.86
C ASP A 111 -19.24 -1.04 -11.55
N GLY A 112 -18.52 -1.55 -12.57
CA GLY A 112 -17.17 -2.12 -12.42
C GLY A 112 -16.08 -1.15 -11.94
N ASN A 113 -16.39 0.12 -11.67
CA ASN A 113 -15.44 1.11 -11.15
C ASN A 113 -15.02 0.81 -9.72
N LEU A 114 -15.96 0.49 -8.84
CA LEU A 114 -15.65 0.14 -7.45
C LEU A 114 -14.81 -1.14 -7.39
N GLN A 115 -15.12 -2.11 -8.25
CA GLN A 115 -14.35 -3.34 -8.42
C GLN A 115 -12.90 -3.06 -8.85
N ARG A 116 -12.69 -2.10 -9.77
CA ARG A 116 -11.34 -1.64 -10.13
C ARG A 116 -10.63 -0.99 -8.94
N ALA A 117 -11.30 -0.15 -8.16
CA ALA A 117 -10.69 0.49 -6.98
C ALA A 117 -10.29 -0.52 -5.91
N LEU A 118 -11.14 -1.51 -5.64
CA LEU A 118 -10.82 -2.65 -4.77
C LEU A 118 -9.60 -3.42 -5.29
N THR A 119 -9.58 -3.72 -6.59
CA THR A 119 -8.47 -4.44 -7.24
C THR A 119 -7.16 -3.65 -7.13
N VAL A 120 -7.18 -2.34 -7.41
CA VAL A 120 -5.99 -1.48 -7.28
C VAL A 120 -5.54 -1.36 -5.82
N GLY A 121 -6.47 -1.33 -4.87
CA GLY A 121 -6.15 -1.43 -3.44
C GLY A 121 -5.42 -2.73 -3.10
N TRP A 122 -5.86 -3.87 -3.65
CA TRP A 122 -5.16 -5.15 -3.48
C TRP A 122 -3.81 -5.19 -4.20
N CYS A 123 -3.65 -4.52 -5.34
CA CYS A 123 -2.33 -4.34 -5.97
C CYS A 123 -1.34 -3.65 -5.02
N VAL A 124 -1.79 -2.66 -4.23
CA VAL A 124 -0.93 -2.01 -3.23
C VAL A 124 -0.59 -2.95 -2.07
N GLU A 125 -1.54 -3.76 -1.60
CA GLU A 125 -1.27 -4.75 -0.55
C GLU A 125 -0.36 -5.90 -1.05
N LEU A 126 -0.45 -6.29 -2.32
CA LEU A 126 0.47 -7.23 -2.97
C LEU A 126 1.87 -6.65 -3.07
N LEU A 127 2.01 -5.37 -3.43
CA LEU A 127 3.30 -4.68 -3.44
C LEU A 127 3.93 -4.67 -2.04
N GLN A 128 3.12 -4.41 -1.00
CA GLN A 128 3.61 -4.51 0.37
C GLN A 128 4.00 -5.96 0.72
N ALA A 129 3.22 -6.96 0.33
CA ALA A 129 3.52 -8.36 0.60
C ALA A 129 4.84 -8.80 -0.06
N PHE A 130 5.08 -8.39 -1.31
CA PHE A 130 6.36 -8.56 -2.01
C PHE A 130 7.53 -8.02 -1.17
N PHE A 131 7.48 -6.73 -0.79
CA PHE A 131 8.55 -6.13 0.00
C PHE A 131 8.75 -6.82 1.35
N LEU A 132 7.68 -7.21 2.04
CA LEU A 132 7.79 -7.85 3.34
C LEU A 132 8.42 -9.25 3.26
N VAL A 133 8.07 -10.05 2.24
CA VAL A 133 8.69 -11.38 2.06
C VAL A 133 10.20 -11.23 1.82
N ALA A 134 10.61 -10.29 0.97
CA ALA A 134 12.02 -10.03 0.70
C ALA A 134 12.76 -9.43 1.92
N ASP A 135 12.16 -8.42 2.58
CA ASP A 135 12.70 -7.76 3.77
C ASP A 135 12.87 -8.74 4.93
N ASP A 136 11.93 -9.68 5.13
CA ASP A 136 12.06 -10.70 6.18
C ASP A 136 13.27 -11.62 5.98
N ILE A 137 13.66 -11.90 4.72
CA ILE A 137 14.88 -12.65 4.41
C ILE A 137 16.12 -11.79 4.69
N MET A 138 16.15 -10.55 4.18
CA MET A 138 17.29 -9.64 4.33
C MET A 138 17.57 -9.30 5.80
N ASP A 139 16.52 -9.08 6.60
CA ASP A 139 16.59 -8.73 8.02
C ASP A 139 16.75 -9.97 8.93
N ASN A 140 16.71 -11.18 8.37
CA ASN A 140 16.65 -12.44 9.12
C ASN A 140 15.52 -12.47 10.17
N SER A 141 14.34 -11.98 9.79
CA SER A 141 13.15 -11.93 10.64
C SER A 141 12.61 -13.33 10.93
N VAL A 142 12.02 -13.54 12.12
CA VAL A 142 11.50 -14.86 12.53
C VAL A 142 9.99 -14.99 12.32
N THR A 143 9.23 -13.94 12.66
CA THR A 143 7.77 -13.94 12.55
C THR A 143 7.27 -12.70 11.82
N ARG A 144 6.10 -12.79 11.19
CA ARG A 144 5.38 -11.69 10.53
C ARG A 144 3.89 -11.89 10.75
N ARG A 145 3.16 -10.86 11.20
CA ARG A 145 1.69 -10.90 11.40
C ARG A 145 1.22 -12.06 12.32
N GLY A 146 2.03 -12.44 13.30
CA GLY A 146 1.69 -13.49 14.27
C GLY A 146 1.98 -14.93 13.83
N GLN A 147 2.57 -15.12 12.65
CA GLN A 147 2.98 -16.42 12.10
C GLN A 147 4.46 -16.40 11.68
N PRO A 148 5.12 -17.55 11.44
CA PRO A 148 6.49 -17.58 10.92
C PRO A 148 6.62 -16.78 9.62
N CYS A 149 7.76 -16.09 9.43
CA CYS A 149 8.08 -15.48 8.14
C CYS A 149 8.04 -16.53 7.03
N TRP A 150 7.64 -16.15 5.81
CA TRP A 150 7.43 -17.11 4.71
C TRP A 150 8.64 -18.02 4.46
N TYR A 151 9.85 -17.45 4.41
CA TYR A 151 11.10 -18.19 4.21
C TYR A 151 11.47 -19.13 5.38
N LYS A 152 10.83 -18.98 6.55
CA LYS A 152 10.99 -19.85 7.72
C LYS A 152 9.98 -21.00 7.77
N LYS A 153 8.96 -21.00 6.92
CA LYS A 153 8.00 -22.10 6.84
C LYS A 153 8.70 -23.34 6.26
N ASP A 154 8.36 -24.52 6.79
CA ASP A 154 8.95 -25.78 6.37
C ASP A 154 8.77 -26.00 4.86
N GLY A 155 9.85 -26.37 4.18
CA GLY A 155 9.86 -26.61 2.73
C GLY A 155 9.91 -25.35 1.86
N ILE A 156 10.02 -24.14 2.44
CA ILE A 156 10.13 -22.89 1.68
C ILE A 156 11.60 -22.44 1.53
N GLY A 157 12.28 -22.17 2.65
CA GLY A 157 13.65 -21.66 2.60
C GLY A 157 13.80 -20.42 1.70
N LEU A 158 14.87 -20.41 0.89
CA LEU A 158 15.18 -19.28 0.00
C LEU A 158 14.37 -19.28 -1.31
N ASP A 159 13.54 -20.29 -1.58
CA ASP A 159 12.58 -20.23 -2.70
C ASP A 159 11.60 -19.06 -2.52
N ALA A 160 11.45 -18.58 -1.27
CA ALA A 160 10.75 -17.35 -0.92
C ALA A 160 11.22 -16.11 -1.71
N VAL A 161 12.46 -16.09 -2.22
CA VAL A 161 12.94 -15.01 -3.10
C VAL A 161 12.13 -14.98 -4.39
N ASN A 162 11.97 -16.12 -5.07
CA ASN A 162 11.15 -16.22 -6.27
C ASN A 162 9.66 -15.97 -5.96
N ASP A 163 9.20 -16.48 -4.82
CA ASP A 163 7.81 -16.26 -4.38
C ASP A 163 7.49 -14.77 -4.18
N SER A 164 8.48 -13.97 -3.78
CA SER A 164 8.33 -12.51 -3.70
C SER A 164 8.10 -11.89 -5.09
N PHE A 165 8.83 -12.33 -6.13
CA PHE A 165 8.62 -11.87 -7.50
C PHE A 165 7.26 -12.31 -8.07
N LEU A 166 6.72 -13.46 -7.64
CA LEU A 166 5.38 -13.89 -8.01
C LEU A 166 4.29 -12.95 -7.45
N LEU A 167 4.48 -12.42 -6.23
CA LEU A 167 3.59 -11.41 -5.64
C LEU A 167 3.64 -10.10 -6.45
N GLU A 168 4.85 -9.66 -6.82
CA GLU A 168 5.04 -8.48 -7.67
C GLU A 168 4.38 -8.65 -9.05
N ALA A 169 4.69 -9.75 -9.75
CA ALA A 169 4.14 -10.05 -11.07
C ALA A 169 2.59 -10.08 -11.07
N SER A 170 1.99 -10.53 -9.96
CA SER A 170 0.53 -10.58 -9.78
C SER A 170 -0.12 -9.18 -9.85
N ILE A 171 0.59 -8.13 -9.45
CA ILE A 171 0.13 -6.74 -9.56
C ILE A 171 -0.18 -6.41 -11.02
N TYR A 172 0.77 -6.66 -11.91
CA TYR A 172 0.65 -6.32 -13.32
C TYR A 172 -0.37 -7.18 -14.05
N ARG A 173 -0.55 -8.45 -13.62
CA ARG A 173 -1.66 -9.30 -14.10
C ARG A 173 -3.02 -8.69 -13.78
N LEU A 174 -3.22 -8.22 -12.54
CA LEU A 174 -4.47 -7.61 -12.10
C LEU A 174 -4.72 -6.27 -12.79
N LEU A 175 -3.72 -5.38 -12.85
CA LEU A 175 -3.83 -4.10 -13.56
C LEU A 175 -4.19 -4.32 -15.03
N LYS A 176 -3.55 -5.29 -15.71
CA LYS A 176 -3.88 -5.63 -17.10
C LYS A 176 -5.31 -6.18 -17.23
N LYS A 177 -5.74 -7.07 -16.33
CA LYS A 177 -7.07 -7.68 -16.38
C LYS A 177 -8.19 -6.65 -16.17
N TYR A 178 -8.02 -5.77 -15.19
CA TYR A 178 -9.09 -4.88 -14.73
C TYR A 178 -9.03 -3.47 -15.32
N CYS A 179 -7.84 -2.97 -15.61
CA CYS A 179 -7.63 -1.57 -15.97
C CYS A 179 -7.18 -1.35 -17.41
N ARG A 180 -6.80 -2.37 -18.19
CA ARG A 180 -6.22 -2.19 -19.55
C ARG A 180 -7.07 -1.35 -20.52
N GLY A 181 -8.40 -1.38 -20.39
CA GLY A 181 -9.32 -0.58 -21.21
C GLY A 181 -9.60 0.83 -20.67
N GLN A 182 -8.97 1.22 -19.56
CA GLN A 182 -9.20 2.51 -18.90
C GLN A 182 -8.14 3.52 -19.32
N THR A 183 -8.52 4.80 -19.40
CA THR A 183 -7.61 5.90 -19.78
C THR A 183 -6.41 6.02 -18.83
N TYR A 184 -6.60 5.69 -17.55
CA TYR A 184 -5.57 5.75 -16.51
C TYR A 184 -4.68 4.50 -16.40
N TYR A 185 -4.82 3.51 -17.29
CA TYR A 185 -4.05 2.26 -17.20
C TYR A 185 -2.53 2.50 -17.19
N LEU A 186 -2.05 3.32 -18.11
CA LEU A 186 -0.62 3.62 -18.24
C LEU A 186 -0.11 4.39 -17.02
N HIS A 187 -0.87 5.39 -16.55
CA HIS A 187 -0.54 6.13 -15.33
C HIS A 187 -0.41 5.22 -14.10
N LEU A 188 -1.31 4.25 -13.93
CA LEU A 188 -1.18 3.27 -12.86
C LEU A 188 0.07 2.41 -13.04
N LEU A 189 0.33 1.90 -14.25
CA LEU A 189 1.50 1.07 -14.51
C LEU A 189 2.81 1.79 -14.18
N GLU A 190 2.96 3.02 -14.68
CA GLU A 190 4.12 3.88 -14.42
C GLU A 190 4.24 4.22 -12.93
N LEU A 191 3.14 4.60 -12.27
CA LEU A 191 3.13 4.92 -10.84
C LEU A 191 3.60 3.74 -9.98
N PHE A 192 3.12 2.52 -10.26
CA PHE A 192 3.54 1.32 -9.53
C PHE A 192 5.02 0.99 -9.79
N LEU A 193 5.49 1.05 -11.05
CA LEU A 193 6.89 0.79 -11.40
C LEU A 193 7.84 1.82 -10.77
N GLU A 194 7.50 3.10 -10.82
CA GLU A 194 8.32 4.14 -10.19
C GLU A 194 8.38 3.96 -8.67
N LYS A 195 7.25 3.69 -8.03
CA LYS A 195 7.22 3.54 -6.56
C LYS A 195 7.89 2.24 -6.11
N LEU A 196 7.94 1.23 -6.97
CA LEU A 196 8.75 0.05 -6.77
C LEU A 196 10.24 0.42 -6.71
N ILE A 197 10.76 1.11 -7.73
CA ILE A 197 12.16 1.55 -7.78
C ILE A 197 12.50 2.48 -6.61
N ASP A 198 11.62 3.46 -6.29
CA ASP A 198 11.82 4.35 -5.14
C ASP A 198 12.01 3.55 -3.84
N THR A 199 11.23 2.49 -3.65
CA THR A 199 11.28 1.66 -2.44
C THR A 199 12.53 0.78 -2.41
N GLU A 200 12.93 0.20 -3.54
CA GLU A 200 14.15 -0.59 -3.66
C GLU A 200 15.41 0.26 -3.41
N LEU A 201 15.45 1.49 -3.92
CA LEU A 201 16.52 2.44 -3.62
C LEU A 201 16.55 2.78 -2.12
N GLY A 202 15.38 2.94 -1.49
CA GLY A 202 15.27 3.09 -0.05
C GLY A 202 15.81 1.88 0.72
N GLN A 203 15.49 0.67 0.27
CA GLN A 203 16.02 -0.57 0.85
C GLN A 203 17.54 -0.66 0.70
N ALA A 204 18.08 -0.31 -0.47
CA ALA A 204 19.51 -0.29 -0.70
C ALA A 204 20.22 0.70 0.26
N LEU A 205 19.64 1.89 0.48
CA LEU A 205 20.17 2.84 1.46
C LEU A 205 20.17 2.28 2.89
N ASP A 206 19.13 1.54 3.28
CA ASP A 206 19.02 0.88 4.59
C ASP A 206 20.13 -0.16 4.79
N LEU A 207 20.26 -1.09 3.84
CA LEU A 207 21.27 -2.16 3.86
C LEU A 207 22.71 -1.62 3.83
N ILE A 208 22.98 -0.58 3.03
CA ILE A 208 24.29 0.08 2.97
C ILE A 208 24.62 0.76 4.31
N THR A 209 23.62 1.25 5.03
CA THR A 209 23.81 1.90 6.32
C THR A 209 24.11 0.87 7.41
N ALA A 210 23.46 -0.29 7.35
CA ALA A 210 23.53 -1.35 8.37
C ALA A 210 24.30 -2.60 7.90
N GLN A 211 25.54 -2.42 7.41
CA GLN A 211 26.33 -3.55 6.90
C GLN A 211 26.74 -4.53 8.02
N PRO A 212 26.43 -5.84 7.89
CA PRO A 212 26.85 -6.83 8.86
C PRO A 212 28.36 -6.85 9.06
N GLY A 213 28.81 -6.79 10.32
CA GLY A 213 30.23 -6.84 10.69
C GLY A 213 31.03 -5.56 10.44
N LYS A 214 30.40 -4.47 9.97
CA LYS A 214 31.03 -3.15 9.81
C LYS A 214 30.22 -2.08 10.54
N VAL A 215 30.68 -1.69 11.72
CA VAL A 215 30.06 -0.59 12.48
C VAL A 215 30.65 0.74 12.02
N ASP A 216 29.90 1.47 11.19
CA ASP A 216 30.24 2.84 10.75
C ASP A 216 29.15 3.82 11.23
N LEU A 217 29.30 4.29 12.46
CA LEU A 217 28.32 5.19 13.09
C LEU A 217 28.18 6.54 12.35
N ASN A 218 29.16 6.92 11.53
CA ASN A 218 29.09 8.15 10.74
C ASN A 218 27.99 8.12 9.67
N ARG A 219 27.48 6.93 9.33
CA ARG A 219 26.36 6.79 8.38
C ARG A 219 25.00 7.06 9.03
N TYR A 220 24.91 7.01 10.36
CA TYR A 220 23.67 7.24 11.10
C TYR A 220 23.44 8.73 11.31
N THR A 221 23.25 9.45 10.21
CA THR A 221 22.89 10.87 10.21
C THR A 221 21.39 11.04 10.04
N GLU A 222 20.85 12.16 10.54
CA GLU A 222 19.45 12.53 10.33
C GLU A 222 19.09 12.58 8.84
N THR A 223 19.99 13.11 8.00
CA THR A 223 19.81 13.15 6.54
C THR A 223 19.69 11.75 5.94
N ARG A 224 20.54 10.80 6.37
CA ARG A 224 20.47 9.41 5.90
C ARG A 224 19.17 8.75 6.34
N TYR A 225 18.80 8.91 7.61
CA TYR A 225 17.56 8.37 8.16
C TYR A 225 16.35 8.89 7.38
N LYS A 226 16.22 10.22 7.21
CA LYS A 226 15.14 10.85 6.43
C LYS A 226 15.06 10.31 5.00
N ALA A 227 16.20 10.12 4.33
CA ALA A 227 16.24 9.54 3.00
C ALA A 227 15.72 8.09 2.98
N ILE A 228 16.20 7.23 3.89
CA ILE A 228 15.73 5.85 4.01
C ILE A 228 14.22 5.83 4.23
N VAL A 229 13.72 6.57 5.22
CA VAL A 229 12.29 6.61 5.55
C VAL A 229 11.43 7.08 4.37
N LYS A 230 11.85 8.16 3.71
CA LYS A 230 11.15 8.73 2.57
C LYS A 230 11.02 7.71 1.43
N TYR A 231 12.14 7.09 1.05
CA TYR A 231 12.21 6.18 -0.09
C TYR A 231 11.66 4.79 0.23
N LYS A 232 12.12 4.16 1.32
CA LYS A 232 11.74 2.80 1.73
C LYS A 232 10.28 2.71 2.17
N THR A 233 9.69 3.77 2.74
CA THR A 233 8.35 3.70 3.34
C THR A 233 7.36 4.70 2.75
N ALA A 234 7.69 6.00 2.74
CA ALA A 234 6.68 7.04 2.56
C ALA A 234 6.01 6.98 1.16
N PHE A 235 6.78 6.75 0.10
CA PHE A 235 6.25 6.71 -1.27
C PHE A 235 5.19 5.63 -1.47
N TYR A 236 5.53 4.35 -1.27
CA TYR A 236 4.59 3.26 -1.54
C TYR A 236 3.47 3.18 -0.49
N SER A 237 3.70 3.69 0.73
CA SER A 237 2.75 3.56 1.84
C SER A 237 1.72 4.68 1.90
N PHE A 238 2.07 5.90 1.48
CA PHE A 238 1.22 7.08 1.62
C PHE A 238 0.91 7.74 0.28
N TYR A 239 1.93 7.98 -0.56
CA TYR A 239 1.71 8.64 -1.85
C TYR A 239 1.03 7.73 -2.87
N LEU A 240 1.56 6.52 -3.10
CA LEU A 240 1.05 5.55 -4.08
C LEU A 240 -0.46 5.30 -3.96
N PRO A 241 -1.04 5.00 -2.78
CA PRO A 241 -2.46 4.71 -2.68
C PRO A 241 -3.36 5.88 -3.10
N VAL A 242 -2.96 7.11 -2.74
CA VAL A 242 -3.75 8.32 -3.03
C VAL A 242 -3.56 8.72 -4.48
N ALA A 243 -2.34 8.71 -4.99
CA ALA A 243 -2.05 9.01 -6.40
C ALA A 243 -2.75 8.03 -7.36
N ALA A 244 -2.79 6.74 -7.00
CA ALA A 244 -3.54 5.76 -7.77
C ALA A 244 -5.03 6.12 -7.84
N ALA A 245 -5.64 6.49 -6.71
CA ALA A 245 -7.03 6.93 -6.67
C ALA A 245 -7.28 8.24 -7.45
N MET A 246 -6.32 9.18 -7.44
CA MET A 246 -6.38 10.43 -8.22
C MET A 246 -6.42 10.14 -9.71
N TYR A 247 -5.51 9.31 -10.24
CA TYR A 247 -5.55 8.90 -11.65
C TYR A 247 -6.85 8.19 -12.01
N MET A 248 -7.34 7.29 -11.14
CA MET A 248 -8.62 6.61 -11.35
C MET A 248 -9.83 7.58 -11.35
N ALA A 249 -9.72 8.71 -10.65
CA ALA A 249 -10.72 9.78 -10.62
C ALA A 249 -10.58 10.77 -11.79
N GLY A 250 -9.60 10.57 -12.69
CA GLY A 250 -9.34 11.46 -13.82
C GLY A 250 -8.55 12.72 -13.45
N ILE A 251 -7.85 12.71 -12.32
CA ILE A 251 -6.94 13.78 -11.91
C ILE A 251 -5.53 13.32 -12.27
N ASP A 252 -4.95 13.90 -13.32
CA ASP A 252 -3.63 13.56 -13.87
C ASP A 252 -2.65 14.75 -13.88
N GLY A 253 -3.08 15.91 -13.38
CA GLY A 253 -2.28 17.13 -13.34
C GLY A 253 -1.08 17.04 -12.40
N GLU A 254 0.08 17.51 -12.90
CA GLU A 254 1.35 17.48 -12.16
C GLU A 254 1.29 18.33 -10.87
N GLU A 255 0.58 19.47 -10.91
CA GLU A 255 0.43 20.36 -9.76
C GLU A 255 -0.35 19.67 -8.63
N GLU A 256 -1.50 19.06 -8.94
CA GLU A 256 -2.33 18.35 -7.96
C GLU A 256 -1.55 17.18 -7.33
N HIS A 257 -0.84 16.40 -8.15
CA HIS A 257 0.00 15.31 -7.67
C HIS A 257 1.19 15.81 -6.84
N GLY A 258 1.83 16.91 -7.23
CA GLY A 258 2.92 17.53 -6.48
C GLY A 258 2.49 18.04 -5.10
N ASN A 259 1.31 18.67 -5.03
CA ASN A 259 0.70 19.11 -3.78
C ASN A 259 0.36 17.94 -2.86
N ALA A 260 -0.28 16.90 -3.40
CA ALA A 260 -0.60 15.68 -2.64
C ALA A 260 0.67 14.98 -2.13
N LYS A 261 1.70 14.86 -2.98
CA LYS A 261 3.00 14.26 -2.66
C LYS A 261 3.66 14.96 -1.48
N THR A 262 3.67 16.29 -1.45
CA THR A 262 4.27 17.08 -0.36
C THR A 262 3.65 16.70 0.99
N ILE A 263 2.32 16.69 1.09
CA ILE A 263 1.61 16.35 2.33
C ILE A 263 1.83 14.89 2.73
N LEU A 264 1.73 13.97 1.77
CA LEU A 264 1.77 12.53 2.02
C LEU A 264 3.16 12.03 2.42
N LEU A 265 4.23 12.66 1.94
CA LEU A 265 5.59 12.30 2.33
C LEU A 265 5.91 12.73 3.77
N GLU A 266 5.48 13.92 4.19
CA GLU A 266 5.59 14.36 5.60
C GLU A 266 4.84 13.43 6.55
N MET A 267 3.64 13.00 6.15
CA MET A 267 2.87 12.01 6.90
C MET A 267 3.58 10.66 7.00
N GLY A 268 4.25 10.23 5.92
CA GLY A 268 5.01 8.99 5.89
C GLY A 268 6.25 9.01 6.79
N GLU A 269 6.94 10.15 6.86
CA GLU A 269 8.06 10.35 7.79
C GLU A 269 7.59 10.20 9.24
N PHE A 270 6.51 10.88 9.61
CA PHE A 270 5.93 10.77 10.95
C PHE A 270 5.54 9.33 11.31
N PHE A 271 4.93 8.59 10.38
CA PHE A 271 4.55 7.20 10.60
C PHE A 271 5.75 6.30 10.88
N GLN A 272 6.86 6.46 10.15
CA GLN A 272 8.03 5.63 10.35
C GLN A 272 8.76 5.96 11.66
N ILE A 273 8.80 7.23 12.08
CA ILE A 273 9.30 7.63 13.41
C ILE A 273 8.47 6.94 14.51
N GLN A 274 7.15 6.91 14.39
CA GLN A 274 6.31 6.19 15.35
C GLN A 274 6.66 4.70 15.39
N VAL A 275 6.81 4.05 14.23
CA VAL A 275 7.21 2.63 14.15
C VAL A 275 8.55 2.44 14.86
N GLY A 276 9.58 3.25 14.56
CA GLY A 276 10.89 3.22 15.22
C GLY A 276 10.82 3.34 16.75
N VAL A 277 10.02 4.27 17.27
CA VAL A 277 9.80 4.40 18.73
C VAL A 277 9.13 3.17 19.32
N PHE A 278 8.13 2.58 18.64
CA PHE A 278 7.49 1.35 19.10
C PHE A 278 8.46 0.17 19.11
N VAL A 279 9.34 0.05 18.09
CA VAL A 279 10.45 -0.92 18.03
C VAL A 279 11.35 -0.78 19.26
N GLY A 280 11.87 0.43 19.50
CA GLY A 280 12.84 0.69 20.56
C GLY A 280 12.29 0.54 21.97
N THR A 281 10.98 0.72 22.17
CA THR A 281 10.32 0.59 23.48
C THR A 281 9.81 -0.82 23.80
N GLY A 282 10.00 -1.79 22.90
CA GLY A 282 9.60 -3.19 23.12
C GLY A 282 8.09 -3.42 23.21
N LYS A 283 7.26 -2.46 22.79
CA LYS A 283 5.79 -2.54 22.82
C LYS A 283 5.18 -3.24 21.61
N VAL A 284 6.00 -3.95 20.84
CA VAL A 284 5.62 -4.68 19.62
C VAL A 284 6.03 -6.15 19.82
N PRO A 285 5.30 -7.13 19.25
CA PRO A 285 5.73 -8.52 19.27
C PRO A 285 7.19 -8.68 18.79
N GLU A 286 7.82 -9.81 19.16
CA GLU A 286 9.24 -10.23 19.01
C GLU A 286 9.95 -9.89 17.67
N GLN A 287 9.19 -9.49 16.65
CA GLN A 287 9.57 -8.97 15.33
C GLN A 287 10.64 -7.87 15.30
N THR A 288 10.88 -7.14 16.38
CA THR A 288 11.60 -5.86 16.29
C THR A 288 12.87 -5.75 17.12
N THR A 289 13.14 -6.73 17.98
CA THR A 289 14.41 -6.85 18.71
C THR A 289 15.57 -7.28 17.79
N GLN A 290 15.26 -7.78 16.58
CA GLN A 290 16.24 -8.17 15.55
C GLN A 290 16.91 -6.95 14.90
N LYS A 291 16.20 -5.83 14.68
CA LYS A 291 16.75 -4.62 14.04
C LYS A 291 17.90 -4.00 14.82
N ILE A 292 17.82 -4.03 16.15
CA ILE A 292 18.92 -3.61 17.05
C ILE A 292 20.13 -4.55 16.90
N LYS A 293 19.90 -5.86 16.69
CA LYS A 293 20.97 -6.84 16.49
C LYS A 293 21.61 -6.77 15.10
N THR A 294 20.85 -6.39 14.07
CA THR A 294 21.31 -6.27 12.69
C THR A 294 21.79 -4.86 12.33
N GLY A 295 21.72 -3.90 13.25
CA GLY A 295 22.14 -2.51 13.04
C GLY A 295 21.22 -1.70 12.12
N HIS A 296 20.05 -2.23 11.74
CA HIS A 296 19.11 -1.57 10.85
C HIS A 296 18.38 -0.44 11.58
N GLY A 297 18.14 0.67 10.87
CA GLY A 297 17.69 1.94 11.42
C GLY A 297 16.42 1.82 12.28
N VAL A 298 16.56 2.21 13.55
CA VAL A 298 15.45 2.60 14.44
C VAL A 298 15.19 4.08 14.24
#